data_AF-A0A969QX51-F1
#
_entry.id   AF-A0A969QX51-F1
#
_cell.length_a   1.000
_cell.length_b   1.000
_cell.length_c   1.000
_cell.angle_alpha   90.00
_cell.angle_beta   90.00
_cell.angle_gamma   90.00
#
_symmetry.space_group_name_H-M   'P 1'
#
loop_
_entity.id
_entity.type
_entity.pdbx_description
1 polymer ?
#
loop_
_entity_poly.entity_id
_entity_poly.type
_entity_poly.pdbx_seq_one_letter_code
_entity_poly.pdbx_strand_id
1 'polypeptide(L)'
;MLSQEELVAALEEIATLDLPDKSREALEYLLIGRLVLKDPEFAIKHYFNRIHDVEGSVRGQLADAMGMWAKKDLASATAWFDQQIAAGAFDSKSLNGRSDARISFERKLLEIMISVDSTGALARLKSLPADQRAGMMSYANVKEENQLALANIIRDAVPEKEQAKTLARRAASLAYSESYAVVTEYLDRIKATPAERAASVEESAERKMYYLSSKRKVIREDIDAMREWANAQSPETTDQATGKALAAATRLGKKLEFSEAAALATQYHEAAGNDEVLVSFLSAAGYTDKEQARSLVEKIADPEKREKLLEKWK
;
A
#
# COMPACT_ATOMS: atom_id res chain seq x y z
N MET A 1 22.80 -8.19 -28.12
CA MET A 1 21.53 -8.13 -27.35
C MET A 1 20.47 -8.68 -28.28
N LEU A 2 19.67 -9.68 -27.87
CA LEU A 2 18.76 -10.39 -28.79
C LEU A 2 17.71 -9.44 -29.42
N SER A 3 17.36 -9.66 -30.69
CA SER A 3 16.28 -9.00 -31.41
C SER A 3 14.90 -9.52 -30.95
N GLN A 4 13.81 -8.90 -31.41
CA GLN A 4 12.46 -9.41 -31.13
C GLN A 4 12.28 -10.82 -31.74
N GLU A 5 12.65 -10.97 -33.01
CA GLU A 5 12.55 -12.24 -33.75
C GLU A 5 13.38 -13.34 -33.06
N GLU A 6 14.59 -13.00 -32.60
CA GLU A 6 15.45 -13.94 -31.86
C GLU A 6 14.85 -14.34 -30.51
N LEU A 7 14.17 -13.42 -29.82
CA LEU A 7 13.48 -13.74 -28.55
C LEU A 7 12.26 -14.64 -28.77
N VAL A 8 11.48 -14.39 -29.82
CA VAL A 8 10.32 -15.22 -30.17
C VAL A 8 10.78 -16.61 -30.60
N ALA A 9 11.77 -16.70 -31.49
CA ALA A 9 12.33 -17.97 -31.93
C ALA A 9 12.89 -18.79 -30.75
N ALA A 10 13.59 -18.15 -29.81
CA ALA A 10 14.11 -18.83 -28.62
C ALA A 10 12.98 -19.35 -27.70
N LEU A 11 11.88 -18.59 -27.55
CA LEU A 11 10.71 -19.02 -26.78
C LEU A 11 9.98 -20.20 -27.45
N GLU A 12 9.85 -20.17 -28.78
CA GLU A 12 9.31 -21.29 -29.56
C GLU A 12 10.20 -22.53 -29.44
N GLU A 13 11.52 -22.37 -29.52
CA GLU A 13 12.48 -23.46 -29.32
C GLU A 13 12.31 -24.08 -27.93
N ILE A 14 12.30 -23.27 -26.86
CA ILE A 14 12.08 -23.73 -25.47
C ILE A 14 10.77 -24.49 -25.33
N ALA A 15 9.71 -24.06 -26.03
CA ALA A 15 8.43 -24.78 -26.02
C ALA A 15 8.53 -26.20 -26.61
N THR A 16 9.48 -26.44 -27.52
CA THR A 16 9.70 -27.77 -28.13
C THR A 16 10.70 -28.66 -27.39
N LEU A 17 11.54 -28.09 -26.52
CA LEU A 17 12.53 -28.86 -25.76
C LEU A 17 11.84 -29.76 -24.73
N ASP A 18 12.38 -30.97 -24.52
CA ASP A 18 11.95 -31.87 -23.44
C ASP A 18 12.61 -31.46 -22.11
N LEU A 19 12.22 -30.28 -21.62
CA LEU A 19 12.67 -29.74 -20.35
C LEU A 19 11.65 -30.02 -19.24
N PRO A 20 12.11 -30.30 -18.00
CA PRO A 20 11.25 -30.25 -16.82
C PRO A 20 10.53 -28.91 -16.71
N ASP A 21 9.26 -28.93 -16.27
CA ASP A 21 8.39 -27.74 -16.24
C ASP A 21 9.04 -26.52 -15.56
N LYS A 22 9.67 -26.72 -14.39
CA LYS A 22 10.36 -25.63 -13.67
C LYS A 22 11.54 -25.03 -14.44
N SER A 23 12.26 -25.85 -15.20
CA SER A 23 13.38 -25.38 -16.01
C SER A 23 12.87 -24.60 -17.23
N ARG A 24 11.77 -25.06 -17.84
CA ARG A 24 11.09 -24.35 -18.92
C ARG A 24 10.55 -23.01 -18.45
N GLU A 25 9.81 -22.99 -17.36
CA GLU A 25 9.24 -21.77 -16.75
C GLU A 25 10.31 -20.74 -16.42
N ALA A 26 11.46 -21.17 -15.87
CA ALA A 26 12.57 -20.26 -15.57
C ALA A 26 13.16 -19.60 -16.82
N LEU A 27 13.29 -20.35 -17.92
CA LEU A 27 13.79 -19.83 -19.20
C LEU A 27 12.75 -18.92 -19.87
N GLU A 28 11.49 -19.34 -19.90
CA GLU A 28 10.38 -18.54 -20.43
C GLU A 28 10.28 -17.22 -19.68
N TYR A 29 10.34 -17.22 -18.35
CA TYR A 29 10.30 -16.02 -17.53
C TYR A 29 11.40 -15.00 -17.89
N LEU A 30 12.62 -15.47 -18.14
CA LEU A 30 13.74 -14.59 -18.52
C LEU A 30 13.52 -13.96 -19.90
N LEU A 31 13.05 -14.74 -20.87
CA LEU A 31 12.88 -14.27 -22.24
C LEU A 31 11.61 -13.42 -22.41
N ILE A 32 10.50 -13.78 -21.77
CA ILE A 32 9.27 -12.97 -21.75
C ILE A 32 9.58 -11.59 -21.16
N GLY A 33 10.32 -11.52 -20.04
CA GLY A 33 10.72 -10.23 -19.48
C GLY A 33 11.50 -9.34 -20.45
N ARG A 34 12.33 -9.92 -21.32
CA ARG A 34 13.04 -9.18 -22.38
C ARG A 34 12.14 -8.79 -23.54
N LEU A 35 11.20 -9.65 -23.90
CA LEU A 35 10.22 -9.41 -24.95
C LEU A 35 9.28 -8.27 -24.58
N VAL A 36 8.79 -8.24 -23.32
CA VAL A 36 7.97 -7.15 -22.77
C VAL A 36 8.63 -5.78 -22.95
N LEU A 37 9.94 -5.69 -22.77
CA LEU A 37 10.66 -4.42 -22.93
C LEU A 37 10.74 -3.95 -24.40
N LYS A 38 10.73 -4.88 -25.36
CA LYS A 38 10.85 -4.58 -26.80
C LYS A 38 9.48 -4.39 -27.44
N ASP A 39 8.63 -5.40 -27.33
CA ASP A 39 7.30 -5.44 -27.89
C ASP A 39 6.28 -5.89 -26.84
N PRO A 40 5.80 -4.95 -26.00
CA PRO A 40 4.85 -5.26 -24.94
C PRO A 40 3.50 -5.73 -25.49
N GLU A 41 3.07 -5.23 -26.65
CA GLU A 41 1.81 -5.64 -27.27
C GLU A 41 1.88 -7.11 -27.69
N PHE A 42 2.94 -7.49 -28.41
CA PHE A 42 3.15 -8.87 -28.82
C PHE A 42 3.25 -9.80 -27.60
N ALA A 43 4.04 -9.42 -26.60
CA ALA A 43 4.21 -10.22 -25.38
C ALA A 43 2.87 -10.51 -24.70
N ILE A 44 2.02 -9.49 -24.54
CA ILE A 44 0.70 -9.63 -23.94
C ILE A 44 -0.16 -10.56 -24.79
N LYS A 45 -0.30 -10.29 -26.10
CA LYS A 45 -1.21 -11.05 -26.97
C LYS A 45 -0.81 -12.53 -27.09
N HIS A 46 0.49 -12.81 -27.13
CA HIS A 46 1.00 -14.15 -27.37
C HIS A 46 1.05 -15.01 -26.09
N TYR A 47 1.38 -14.40 -24.94
CA TYR A 47 1.52 -15.11 -23.66
C TYR A 47 0.33 -14.86 -22.71
N PHE A 48 -0.78 -14.33 -23.22
CA PHE A 48 -1.96 -14.01 -22.43
C PHE A 48 -2.53 -15.21 -21.67
N ASN A 49 -2.43 -16.42 -22.22
CA ASN A 49 -2.87 -17.64 -21.54
C ASN A 49 -2.16 -17.90 -20.20
N ARG A 50 -1.01 -17.25 -19.95
CA ARG A 50 -0.23 -17.36 -18.70
C ARG A 50 -0.71 -16.40 -17.60
N ILE A 51 -1.74 -15.58 -17.79
CA ILE A 51 -2.18 -14.62 -16.75
C ILE A 51 -2.71 -15.28 -15.46
N HIS A 52 -3.09 -16.55 -15.52
CA HIS A 52 -3.56 -17.32 -14.36
C HIS A 52 -2.45 -18.13 -13.69
N ASP A 53 -1.23 -18.08 -14.22
CA ASP A 53 -0.09 -18.71 -13.57
C ASP A 53 0.21 -17.96 -12.26
N VAL A 54 -0.08 -18.63 -11.15
CA VAL A 54 0.07 -18.07 -9.80
C VAL A 54 1.48 -18.31 -9.28
N GLU A 55 2.14 -19.38 -9.74
CA GLU A 55 3.48 -19.78 -9.31
C GLU A 55 4.56 -19.13 -10.19
N GLY A 56 4.29 -18.96 -11.49
CA GLY A 56 5.14 -18.29 -12.45
C GLY A 56 4.94 -16.78 -12.47
N SER A 57 5.98 -16.05 -12.10
CA SER A 57 6.09 -14.59 -12.09
C SER A 57 5.78 -13.85 -13.42
N VAL A 58 5.37 -14.58 -14.47
CA VAL A 58 4.96 -14.08 -15.79
C VAL A 58 3.75 -13.16 -15.70
N ARG A 59 2.74 -13.44 -14.84
CA ARG A 59 1.58 -12.56 -14.65
C ARG A 59 2.00 -11.11 -14.32
N GLY A 60 3.01 -10.96 -13.47
CA GLY A 60 3.57 -9.64 -13.12
C GLY A 60 4.21 -8.95 -14.33
N GLN A 61 5.00 -9.69 -15.12
CA GLN A 61 5.62 -9.17 -16.33
C GLN A 61 4.59 -8.74 -17.38
N LEU A 62 3.50 -9.49 -17.55
CA LEU A 62 2.43 -9.12 -18.49
C LEU A 62 1.64 -7.89 -18.03
N ALA A 63 1.42 -7.73 -16.72
CA ALA A 63 0.86 -6.49 -16.19
C ALA A 63 1.80 -5.29 -16.43
N ASP A 64 3.11 -5.46 -16.26
CA ASP A 64 4.10 -4.42 -16.60
C ASP A 64 4.09 -4.12 -18.11
N ALA A 65 3.98 -5.14 -18.95
CA ALA A 65 3.82 -4.98 -20.39
C ALA A 65 2.59 -4.14 -20.72
N MET A 66 1.46 -4.34 -20.03
CA MET A 66 0.26 -3.55 -20.23
C MET A 66 0.52 -2.06 -19.98
N GLY A 67 1.23 -1.73 -18.91
CA GLY A 67 1.65 -0.35 -18.65
C GLY A 67 2.60 0.19 -19.72
N MET A 68 3.51 -0.63 -20.25
CA MET A 68 4.43 -0.23 -21.32
C MET A 68 3.72 -0.03 -22.67
N TRP A 69 2.75 -0.89 -23.00
CA TRP A 69 1.94 -0.74 -24.20
C TRP A 69 1.07 0.51 -24.10
N ALA A 70 0.37 0.71 -22.97
CA ALA A 70 -0.46 1.89 -22.74
C ALA A 70 0.32 3.21 -22.81
N LYS A 71 1.61 3.21 -22.44
CA LYS A 71 2.49 4.39 -22.63
C LYS A 71 2.76 4.71 -24.11
N LYS A 72 2.79 3.70 -24.98
CA LYS A 72 3.03 3.86 -26.43
C LYS A 72 1.73 4.19 -27.17
N ASP A 73 0.68 3.45 -26.87
CA ASP A 73 -0.65 3.60 -27.47
C ASP A 73 -1.72 3.21 -26.43
N LEU A 74 -2.21 4.23 -25.71
CA LEU A 74 -3.23 4.05 -24.69
C LEU A 74 -4.53 3.49 -25.28
N ALA A 75 -4.95 3.98 -26.45
CA ALA A 75 -6.23 3.63 -27.04
C ALA A 75 -6.28 2.14 -27.41
N SER A 76 -5.25 1.65 -28.11
CA SER A 76 -5.18 0.24 -28.50
C SER A 76 -5.05 -0.70 -27.30
N ALA A 77 -4.23 -0.33 -26.31
CA ALA A 77 -4.06 -1.12 -25.10
C ALA A 77 -5.39 -1.23 -24.32
N THR A 78 -6.08 -0.10 -24.09
CA THR A 78 -7.37 -0.06 -23.41
C THR A 78 -8.43 -0.88 -24.16
N ALA A 79 -8.55 -0.69 -25.48
CA ALA A 79 -9.53 -1.41 -26.29
C ALA A 79 -9.31 -2.93 -26.25
N TRP A 80 -8.06 -3.38 -26.35
CA TRP A 80 -7.73 -4.79 -26.25
C TRP A 80 -8.06 -5.34 -24.85
N PHE A 81 -7.72 -4.61 -23.79
CA PHE A 81 -7.97 -5.06 -22.43
C PHE A 81 -9.47 -5.19 -22.14
N ASP A 82 -10.26 -4.21 -22.58
CA ASP A 82 -11.72 -4.24 -22.44
C ASP A 82 -12.34 -5.40 -23.24
N GLN A 83 -11.79 -5.73 -24.43
CA GLN A 83 -12.19 -6.92 -25.18
C GLN A 83 -11.93 -8.21 -24.39
N GLN A 84 -10.77 -8.34 -23.73
CA GLN A 84 -10.47 -9.54 -22.93
C GLN A 84 -11.34 -9.64 -21.68
N ILE A 85 -11.68 -8.52 -21.05
CA ILE A 85 -12.65 -8.49 -19.94
C ILE A 85 -14.03 -8.95 -20.43
N ALA A 86 -14.50 -8.45 -21.57
CA ALA A 86 -15.79 -8.84 -22.14
C ALA A 86 -15.83 -10.32 -22.56
N ALA A 87 -14.68 -10.89 -22.95
CA ALA A 87 -14.54 -12.31 -23.27
C ALA A 87 -14.45 -13.22 -22.03
N GLY A 88 -14.50 -12.67 -20.80
CA GLY A 88 -14.44 -13.44 -19.55
C GLY A 88 -13.05 -13.94 -19.17
N ALA A 89 -12.00 -13.52 -19.88
CA ALA A 89 -10.63 -13.99 -19.64
C ALA A 89 -10.09 -13.60 -18.25
N PHE A 90 -10.70 -12.60 -17.63
CA PHE A 90 -10.33 -12.11 -16.31
C PHE A 90 -11.29 -12.54 -15.20
N ASP A 91 -12.27 -13.40 -15.49
CA ASP A 91 -13.26 -13.82 -14.52
C ASP A 91 -12.63 -14.61 -13.37
N SER A 92 -13.07 -14.31 -12.14
CA SER A 92 -12.57 -14.99 -10.94
C SER A 92 -13.48 -16.11 -10.50
N LYS A 93 -12.88 -17.22 -10.07
CA LYS A 93 -13.56 -18.30 -9.35
C LYS A 93 -13.57 -18.09 -7.83
N SER A 94 -13.01 -16.98 -7.34
CA SER A 94 -12.98 -16.70 -5.90
C SER A 94 -14.36 -16.32 -5.38
N LEU A 95 -14.63 -16.65 -4.11
CA LEU A 95 -15.92 -16.36 -3.45
C LEU A 95 -16.24 -14.86 -3.39
N ASN A 96 -15.22 -14.00 -3.39
CA ASN A 96 -15.37 -12.55 -3.39
C ASN A 96 -15.43 -11.95 -4.81
N GLY A 97 -15.48 -12.77 -5.86
CA GLY A 97 -15.54 -12.33 -7.26
C GLY A 97 -14.31 -11.54 -7.74
N ARG A 98 -13.24 -11.50 -6.94
CA ARG A 98 -12.08 -10.65 -7.16
C ARG A 98 -11.01 -11.37 -7.98
N SER A 99 -10.62 -10.79 -9.11
CA SER A 99 -9.56 -11.31 -9.99
C SER A 99 -8.25 -10.56 -9.77
N ASP A 100 -7.25 -11.22 -9.18
CA ASP A 100 -5.94 -10.61 -8.94
C ASP A 100 -5.19 -10.31 -10.25
N ALA A 101 -5.41 -11.12 -11.29
CA ALA A 101 -4.91 -10.85 -12.63
C ALA A 101 -5.50 -9.54 -13.18
N ARG A 102 -6.84 -9.40 -13.11
CA ARG A 102 -7.52 -8.17 -13.56
C ARG A 102 -7.00 -6.96 -12.81
N ILE A 103 -6.89 -7.06 -11.49
CA ILE A 103 -6.42 -5.96 -10.65
C ILE A 103 -5.01 -5.51 -11.02
N SER A 104 -4.12 -6.45 -11.33
CA SER A 104 -2.74 -6.11 -11.69
C SER A 104 -2.68 -5.32 -13.02
N PHE A 105 -3.48 -5.73 -14.01
CA PHE A 105 -3.59 -5.04 -15.29
C PHE A 105 -4.30 -3.68 -15.17
N GLU A 106 -5.45 -3.65 -14.47
CA GLU A 106 -6.21 -2.42 -14.20
C GLU A 106 -5.33 -1.37 -13.53
N ARG A 107 -4.54 -1.76 -12.51
CA ARG A 107 -3.64 -0.83 -11.83
C ARG A 107 -2.63 -0.21 -12.78
N LYS A 108 -1.96 -1.03 -13.60
CA LYS A 108 -0.93 -0.57 -14.55
C LYS A 108 -1.52 0.36 -15.60
N LEU A 109 -2.71 0.04 -16.11
CA LEU A 109 -3.42 0.92 -17.04
C LEU A 109 -3.82 2.24 -16.36
N LEU A 110 -4.43 2.19 -15.17
CA LEU A 110 -4.83 3.37 -14.42
C LEU A 110 -3.64 4.28 -14.10
N GLU A 111 -2.48 3.74 -13.73
CA GLU A 111 -1.25 4.51 -13.51
C GLU A 111 -0.87 5.35 -14.74
N ILE A 112 -1.03 4.80 -15.94
CA ILE A 112 -0.78 5.55 -17.19
C ILE A 112 -1.90 6.55 -17.44
N MET A 113 -3.16 6.13 -17.35
CA MET A 113 -4.31 7.01 -17.60
C MET A 113 -4.28 8.23 -16.68
N ILE A 114 -3.97 8.09 -15.39
CA ILE A 114 -3.88 9.25 -14.48
C ILE A 114 -2.93 10.34 -15.01
N SER A 115 -1.85 9.94 -15.70
CA SER A 115 -0.84 10.87 -16.23
C SER A 115 -1.20 11.52 -17.56
N VAL A 116 -2.11 10.95 -18.35
CA VAL A 116 -2.42 11.44 -19.71
C VAL A 116 -3.90 11.71 -19.97
N ASP A 117 -4.79 11.05 -19.24
CA ASP A 117 -6.25 11.15 -19.28
C ASP A 117 -6.87 10.84 -17.90
N SER A 118 -6.79 11.83 -17.01
CA SER A 118 -7.32 11.71 -15.64
C SER A 118 -8.85 11.54 -15.60
N THR A 119 -9.56 12.05 -16.61
CA THR A 119 -11.03 11.90 -16.71
C THR A 119 -11.40 10.47 -17.08
N GLY A 120 -10.70 9.87 -18.06
CA GLY A 120 -10.85 8.46 -18.38
C GLY A 120 -10.45 7.56 -17.20
N ALA A 121 -9.36 7.89 -16.49
CA ALA A 121 -8.96 7.15 -15.29
C ALA A 121 -10.07 7.16 -14.21
N LEU A 122 -10.69 8.32 -13.98
CA LEU A 122 -11.80 8.46 -13.06
C LEU A 122 -13.02 7.61 -13.47
N ALA A 123 -13.41 7.68 -14.74
CA ALA A 123 -14.53 6.91 -15.26
C ALA A 123 -14.28 5.41 -15.14
N ARG A 124 -13.07 4.95 -15.48
CA ARG A 124 -12.66 3.55 -15.37
C ARG A 124 -12.62 3.06 -13.93
N LEU A 125 -12.14 3.87 -12.98
CA LEU A 125 -12.19 3.50 -11.57
C LEU A 125 -13.64 3.40 -11.06
N LYS A 126 -14.52 4.30 -11.50
CA LYS A 126 -15.95 4.30 -11.13
C LYS A 126 -16.73 3.10 -11.68
N SER A 127 -16.28 2.48 -12.78
CA SER A 127 -16.90 1.24 -13.28
C SER A 127 -16.57 0.00 -12.44
N LEU A 128 -15.61 0.08 -11.52
CA LEU A 128 -15.30 -1.00 -10.58
C LEU A 128 -16.26 -0.97 -9.36
N PRO A 129 -16.52 -2.13 -8.72
CA PRO A 129 -17.24 -2.20 -7.45
C PRO A 129 -16.65 -1.26 -6.39
N ALA A 130 -17.50 -0.56 -5.64
CA ALA A 130 -17.08 0.51 -4.74
C ALA A 130 -16.10 0.05 -3.66
N ASP A 131 -16.26 -1.18 -3.15
CA ASP A 131 -15.42 -1.84 -2.16
C ASP A 131 -14.03 -2.23 -2.68
N GLN A 132 -13.81 -2.21 -4.00
CA GLN A 132 -12.52 -2.52 -4.61
C GLN A 132 -11.68 -1.28 -4.93
N ARG A 133 -12.31 -0.10 -5.02
CA ARG A 133 -11.67 1.13 -5.52
C ARG A 133 -10.52 1.60 -4.63
N ALA A 134 -10.70 1.61 -3.31
CA ALA A 134 -9.65 1.98 -2.36
C ALA A 134 -8.41 1.09 -2.50
N GLY A 135 -8.62 -0.24 -2.60
CA GLY A 135 -7.53 -1.21 -2.77
C GLY A 135 -6.79 -1.07 -4.10
N MET A 136 -7.46 -0.60 -5.15
CA MET A 136 -6.83 -0.31 -6.44
C MET A 136 -5.84 0.86 -6.33
N MET A 137 -6.26 1.93 -5.66
CA MET A 137 -5.53 3.21 -5.64
C MET A 137 -4.48 3.32 -4.53
N SER A 138 -4.62 2.55 -3.44
CA SER A 138 -3.71 2.58 -2.28
C SER A 138 -2.24 2.36 -2.66
N TYR A 139 -1.96 1.66 -3.77
CA TYR A 139 -0.60 1.32 -4.23
C TYR A 139 -0.31 1.72 -5.67
N ALA A 140 -1.12 2.60 -6.28
CA ALA A 140 -0.88 3.04 -7.65
C ALA A 140 0.43 3.83 -7.74
N ASN A 141 1.39 3.42 -8.55
CA ASN A 141 2.66 4.12 -8.67
C ASN A 141 2.56 5.24 -9.73
N VAL A 142 2.37 6.48 -9.27
CA VAL A 142 2.32 7.66 -10.14
C VAL A 142 3.49 8.59 -9.82
N LYS A 143 4.03 9.23 -10.85
CA LYS A 143 5.06 10.26 -10.68
C LYS A 143 4.54 11.44 -9.88
N GLU A 144 5.46 12.20 -9.31
CA GLU A 144 5.21 13.35 -8.45
C GLU A 144 4.22 14.35 -9.05
N GLU A 145 4.44 14.74 -10.31
CA GLU A 145 3.61 15.69 -11.03
C GLU A 145 2.14 15.26 -11.18
N ASN A 146 1.86 13.96 -11.04
CA ASN A 146 0.52 13.37 -11.19
C ASN A 146 -0.15 13.02 -9.86
N GLN A 147 0.50 13.24 -8.72
CA GLN A 147 -0.03 12.85 -7.42
C GLN A 147 -1.29 13.63 -7.02
N LEU A 148 -1.39 14.91 -7.41
CA LEU A 148 -2.61 15.70 -7.18
C LEU A 148 -3.78 15.18 -8.00
N ALA A 149 -3.55 14.82 -9.26
CA ALA A 149 -4.59 14.23 -10.13
C ALA A 149 -5.11 12.92 -9.54
N LEU A 150 -4.20 12.06 -9.08
CA LEU A 150 -4.55 10.85 -8.34
C LEU A 150 -5.38 11.15 -7.07
N ALA A 151 -4.97 12.13 -6.26
CA ALA A 151 -5.68 12.44 -5.02
C ALA A 151 -7.11 12.90 -5.29
N ASN A 152 -7.33 13.70 -6.33
CA ASN A 152 -8.67 14.10 -6.76
C ASN A 152 -9.50 12.90 -7.23
N ILE A 153 -8.91 11.97 -7.99
CA ILE A 153 -9.59 10.72 -8.38
C ILE A 153 -10.02 9.90 -7.15
N ILE A 154 -9.16 9.81 -6.12
CA ILE A 154 -9.51 9.13 -4.86
C ILE A 154 -10.71 9.83 -4.20
N ARG A 155 -10.68 11.16 -4.07
CA ARG A 155 -11.78 11.95 -3.48
C ARG A 155 -13.10 11.81 -4.25
N ASP A 156 -13.03 11.63 -5.57
CA ASP A 156 -14.23 11.57 -6.42
C ASP A 156 -14.82 10.18 -6.62
N ALA A 157 -14.03 9.11 -6.41
CA ALA A 157 -14.43 7.75 -6.76
C ALA A 157 -14.44 6.76 -5.60
N VAL A 158 -13.57 6.96 -4.60
CA VAL A 158 -13.47 6.08 -3.43
C VAL A 158 -14.56 6.48 -2.42
N PRO A 159 -15.24 5.52 -1.76
CA PRO A 159 -16.22 5.86 -0.72
C PRO A 159 -15.64 6.79 0.33
N GLU A 160 -16.39 7.81 0.75
CA GLU A 160 -15.94 8.91 1.62
C GLU A 160 -15.15 8.41 2.84
N LYS A 161 -15.68 7.40 3.54
CA LYS A 161 -15.06 6.77 4.72
C LYS A 161 -13.68 6.14 4.48
N GLU A 162 -13.29 5.91 3.22
CA GLU A 162 -12.03 5.25 2.84
C GLU A 162 -11.03 6.20 2.16
N GLN A 163 -11.44 7.42 1.81
CA GLN A 163 -10.61 8.36 1.04
C GLN A 163 -9.33 8.76 1.81
N ALA A 164 -9.50 9.30 3.01
CA ALA A 164 -8.38 9.73 3.86
C ALA A 164 -7.43 8.56 4.16
N LYS A 165 -7.97 7.37 4.45
CA LYS A 165 -7.18 6.17 4.68
C LYS A 165 -6.41 5.71 3.44
N THR A 166 -6.99 5.85 2.25
CA THR A 166 -6.35 5.49 0.98
C THR A 166 -5.14 6.39 0.70
N LEU A 167 -5.25 7.69 0.97
CA LEU A 167 -4.14 8.64 0.87
C LEU A 167 -3.09 8.42 1.97
N ALA A 168 -3.53 8.16 3.20
CA ALA A 168 -2.66 7.89 4.35
C ALA A 168 -1.75 6.68 4.12
N ARG A 169 -2.25 5.61 3.49
CA ARG A 169 -1.43 4.42 3.13
C ARG A 169 -0.27 4.77 2.19
N ARG A 170 -0.47 5.73 1.29
CA ARG A 170 0.60 6.19 0.40
C ARG A 170 1.64 6.99 1.17
N ALA A 171 1.20 7.94 2.00
CA ALA A 171 2.06 8.68 2.92
C ALA A 171 2.91 7.72 3.79
N ALA A 172 2.28 6.70 4.36
CA ALA A 172 2.95 5.71 5.18
C ALA A 172 3.97 4.85 4.41
N SER A 173 3.72 4.57 3.12
CA SER A 173 4.69 3.89 2.26
C SER A 173 5.94 4.74 2.03
N LEU A 174 5.79 6.06 1.86
CA LEU A 174 6.92 6.99 1.74
C LEU A 174 7.70 7.06 3.06
N ALA A 175 7.00 7.20 4.18
CA ALA A 175 7.61 7.21 5.52
C ALA A 175 8.45 5.94 5.75
N TYR A 176 7.91 4.77 5.39
CA TYR A 176 8.55 3.46 5.59
C TYR A 176 9.96 3.41 4.99
N SER A 177 10.13 3.81 3.73
CA SER A 177 11.43 3.76 3.03
C SER A 177 12.28 5.02 3.21
N GLU A 178 11.67 6.17 3.51
CA GLU A 178 12.32 7.49 3.39
C GLU A 178 12.23 8.28 4.72
N SER A 179 12.03 9.60 4.66
CA SER A 179 11.95 10.49 5.82
C SER A 179 10.55 11.09 5.97
N TYR A 180 10.25 11.64 7.15
CA TYR A 180 9.00 12.37 7.37
C TYR A 180 8.89 13.65 6.52
N ALA A 181 10.01 14.24 6.09
CA ALA A 181 10.00 15.39 5.19
C ALA A 181 9.36 15.06 3.84
N VAL A 182 9.65 13.87 3.28
CA VAL A 182 9.04 13.41 2.03
C VAL A 182 7.52 13.23 2.18
N VAL A 183 7.05 12.83 3.36
CA VAL A 183 5.62 12.77 3.67
C VAL A 183 5.00 14.16 3.66
N THR A 184 5.66 15.14 4.29
CA THR A 184 5.19 16.54 4.27
C THR A 184 5.08 17.07 2.84
N GLU A 185 6.12 16.90 2.03
CA GLU A 185 6.13 17.31 0.62
C GLU A 185 4.99 16.65 -0.18
N TYR A 186 4.74 15.36 0.04
CA TYR A 186 3.61 14.65 -0.55
C TYR A 186 2.28 15.27 -0.16
N LEU A 187 2.05 15.50 1.14
CA LEU A 187 0.80 16.06 1.67
C LEU A 187 0.53 17.48 1.13
N ASP A 188 1.57 18.29 1.01
CA ASP A 188 1.47 19.63 0.43
C ASP A 188 1.13 19.57 -1.07
N ARG A 189 1.81 18.68 -1.80
CA ARG A 189 1.60 18.49 -3.24
C ARG A 189 0.17 18.06 -3.59
N ILE A 190 -0.41 17.15 -2.80
CA ILE A 190 -1.79 16.69 -3.00
C ILE A 190 -2.85 17.66 -2.42
N LYS A 191 -2.40 18.76 -1.80
CA LYS A 191 -3.25 19.70 -1.06
C LYS A 191 -4.12 18.97 -0.04
N ALA A 192 -3.48 18.17 0.81
CA ALA A 192 -4.17 17.33 1.78
C ALA A 192 -5.05 18.18 2.71
N THR A 193 -6.30 17.77 2.88
CA THR A 193 -7.22 18.36 3.86
C THR A 193 -6.74 18.06 5.30
N PRO A 194 -7.23 18.78 6.32
CA PRO A 194 -6.86 18.48 7.72
C PRO A 194 -7.12 17.01 8.09
N ALA A 195 -8.27 16.45 7.71
CA ALA A 195 -8.58 15.04 7.97
C ALA A 195 -7.63 14.06 7.25
N GLU A 196 -7.24 14.37 6.01
CA GLU A 196 -6.27 13.55 5.26
C GLU A 196 -4.86 13.64 5.87
N ARG A 197 -4.46 14.82 6.37
CA ARG A 197 -3.19 15.01 7.07
C ARG A 197 -3.17 14.24 8.38
N ALA A 198 -4.20 14.38 9.22
CA ALA A 198 -4.34 13.63 10.47
C ALA A 198 -4.23 12.11 10.24
N ALA A 199 -4.99 11.56 9.29
CA ALA A 199 -4.92 10.14 8.95
C ALA A 199 -3.52 9.73 8.46
N SER A 200 -2.85 10.58 7.67
CA SER A 200 -1.52 10.33 7.14
C SER A 200 -0.43 10.39 8.20
N VAL A 201 -0.57 11.25 9.21
CA VAL A 201 0.34 11.35 10.37
C VAL A 201 0.29 10.05 11.16
N GLU A 202 -0.90 9.59 11.51
CA GLU A 202 -1.08 8.36 12.29
C GLU A 202 -0.51 7.13 11.56
N GLU A 203 -0.88 6.93 10.30
CA GLU A 203 -0.45 5.75 9.53
C GLU A 203 1.07 5.80 9.27
N SER A 204 1.63 6.99 8.98
CA SER A 204 3.07 7.16 8.76
C SER A 204 3.89 6.92 10.03
N ALA A 205 3.45 7.44 11.17
CA ALA A 205 4.12 7.24 12.45
C ALA A 205 4.13 5.76 12.84
N GLU A 206 2.99 5.09 12.74
CA GLU A 206 2.87 3.65 13.02
C GLU A 206 3.78 2.83 12.09
N ARG A 207 3.71 3.09 10.78
CA ARG A 207 4.45 2.33 9.77
C ARG A 207 5.95 2.55 9.87
N LYS A 208 6.41 3.76 10.19
CA LYS A 208 7.83 4.07 10.39
C LYS A 208 8.39 3.38 11.62
N MET A 209 7.68 3.39 12.75
CA MET A 209 8.15 2.69 13.95
C MET A 209 8.18 1.17 13.78
N TYR A 210 7.19 0.62 13.08
CA TYR A 210 7.22 -0.78 12.67
C TYR A 210 8.44 -1.11 11.80
N TYR A 211 8.82 -0.23 10.86
CA TYR A 211 10.03 -0.42 10.07
C TYR A 211 11.29 -0.37 10.91
N LEU A 212 11.42 0.68 11.74
CA LEU A 212 12.61 0.89 12.56
C LEU A 212 12.82 -0.28 13.52
N SER A 213 11.77 -0.80 14.16
CA SER A 213 11.86 -1.98 15.05
C SER A 213 12.34 -3.24 14.33
N SER A 214 12.03 -3.40 13.03
CA SER A 214 12.59 -4.49 12.23
C SER A 214 14.11 -4.35 12.03
N LYS A 215 14.64 -3.12 11.96
CA LYS A 215 16.05 -2.84 11.68
C LYS A 215 16.90 -2.74 12.95
N ARG A 216 16.46 -1.97 13.95
CA ARG A 216 17.18 -1.71 15.20
C ARG A 216 16.23 -1.48 16.38
N LYS A 217 16.77 -1.34 17.58
CA LYS A 217 15.99 -0.87 18.74
C LYS A 217 15.51 0.55 18.48
N VAL A 218 14.22 0.78 18.71
CA VAL A 218 13.61 2.11 18.71
C VAL A 218 13.98 2.77 20.03
N ILE A 219 14.44 4.02 19.98
CA ILE A 219 14.87 4.81 21.13
C ILE A 219 13.95 6.02 21.30
N ARG A 220 14.03 6.69 22.45
CA ARG A 220 13.18 7.84 22.76
C ARG A 220 13.29 8.94 21.71
N GLU A 221 14.50 9.18 21.21
CA GLU A 221 14.80 10.19 20.20
C GLU A 221 14.05 9.94 18.88
N ASP A 222 13.78 8.67 18.53
CA ASP A 222 12.95 8.35 17.36
C ASP A 222 11.49 8.77 17.56
N ILE A 223 10.98 8.59 18.79
CA ILE A 223 9.62 8.93 19.16
C ILE A 223 9.49 10.45 19.25
N ASP A 224 10.45 11.13 19.89
CA ASP A 224 10.45 12.59 20.01
C ASP A 224 10.54 13.27 18.63
N ALA A 225 11.40 12.78 17.73
CA ALA A 225 11.47 13.28 16.35
C ALA A 225 10.17 13.04 15.56
N MET A 226 9.53 11.87 15.75
CA MET A 226 8.22 11.60 15.17
C MET A 226 7.15 12.54 15.72
N ARG A 227 7.14 12.78 17.04
CA ARG A 227 6.18 13.67 17.71
C ARG A 227 6.33 15.10 17.25
N GLU A 228 7.56 15.60 17.12
CA GLU A 228 7.83 16.94 16.59
C GLU A 228 7.24 17.10 15.17
N TRP A 229 7.48 16.12 14.30
CA TRP A 229 6.89 16.13 12.96
C TRP A 229 5.36 16.01 12.99
N ALA A 230 4.81 15.09 13.77
CA ALA A 230 3.36 14.90 13.90
C ALA A 230 2.67 16.19 14.38
N ASN A 231 3.26 16.87 15.36
CA ASN A 231 2.76 18.13 15.89
C ASN A 231 2.80 19.26 14.86
N ALA A 232 3.81 19.29 13.98
CA ALA A 232 3.85 20.26 12.89
C ALA A 232 2.79 20.00 11.80
N GLN A 233 2.34 18.75 11.63
CA GLN A 233 1.39 18.38 10.58
C GLN A 233 -0.07 18.34 11.06
N SER A 234 -0.31 17.88 12.29
CA SER A 234 -1.63 17.66 12.88
C SER A 234 -1.49 17.63 14.42
N PRO A 235 -1.39 18.80 15.08
CA PRO A 235 -1.27 18.89 16.53
C PRO A 235 -2.30 18.05 17.29
N GLU A 236 -3.54 18.06 16.83
CA GLU A 236 -4.70 17.39 17.42
C GLU A 236 -4.60 15.87 17.47
N THR A 237 -3.79 15.25 16.60
CA THR A 237 -3.62 13.79 16.55
C THR A 237 -2.25 13.31 17.02
N THR A 238 -1.39 14.22 17.50
CA THR A 238 0.00 13.89 17.87
C THR A 238 0.06 12.82 18.96
N ASP A 239 -0.77 12.94 19.99
CA ASP A 239 -0.76 12.00 21.11
C ASP A 239 -1.35 10.64 20.73
N GLN A 240 -2.40 10.62 19.90
CA GLN A 240 -2.94 9.40 19.31
C GLN A 240 -1.90 8.68 18.44
N ALA A 241 -1.20 9.42 17.57
CA ALA A 241 -0.12 8.89 16.74
C ALA A 241 1.03 8.35 17.59
N THR A 242 1.38 9.05 18.68
CA THR A 242 2.40 8.63 19.65
C THR A 242 2.07 7.26 20.25
N GLY A 243 0.84 7.09 20.75
CA GLY A 243 0.41 5.83 21.33
C GLY A 243 0.48 4.66 20.34
N LYS A 244 -0.03 4.86 19.11
CA LYS A 244 0.02 3.82 18.06
C LYS A 244 1.45 3.48 17.64
N ALA A 245 2.32 4.48 17.51
CA ALA A 245 3.71 4.31 17.15
C ALA A 245 4.49 3.51 18.21
N LEU A 246 4.27 3.79 19.50
CA LEU A 246 4.83 3.00 20.61
C LEU A 246 4.35 1.55 20.56
N ALA A 247 3.06 1.32 20.31
CA ALA A 247 2.51 -0.03 20.17
C ALA A 247 3.09 -0.78 18.96
N ALA A 248 3.33 -0.09 17.84
CA ALA A 248 3.95 -0.69 16.66
C ALA A 248 5.41 -1.07 16.89
N ALA A 249 6.14 -0.28 17.69
CA ALA A 249 7.53 -0.55 18.03
C ALA A 249 7.71 -1.87 18.83
N THR A 250 6.68 -2.35 19.55
CA THR A 250 6.75 -3.60 20.32
C THR A 250 6.46 -4.87 19.52
N ARG A 251 5.90 -4.76 18.29
CA ARG A 251 5.35 -5.91 17.54
C ARG A 251 6.40 -6.85 16.94
N LEU A 252 7.59 -6.36 16.58
CA LEU A 252 8.60 -7.15 15.87
C LEU A 252 9.86 -7.37 16.70
N GLY A 253 10.23 -8.64 16.91
CA GLY A 253 11.55 -9.05 17.37
C GLY A 253 11.96 -8.54 18.76
N LYS A 254 11.01 -8.06 19.58
CA LYS A 254 11.20 -7.59 20.97
C LYS A 254 12.34 -6.57 21.15
N LYS A 255 12.58 -5.70 20.18
CA LYS A 255 13.68 -4.72 20.31
C LYS A 255 13.34 -3.55 21.24
N LEU A 256 12.07 -3.15 21.30
CA LEU A 256 11.51 -2.31 22.36
C LEU A 256 10.53 -3.16 23.16
N GLU A 257 10.84 -3.42 24.42
CA GLU A 257 9.98 -4.24 25.27
C GLU A 257 8.68 -3.49 25.60
N PHE A 258 7.60 -4.24 25.84
CA PHE A 258 6.30 -3.63 26.17
C PHE A 258 6.41 -2.72 27.40
N SER A 259 7.19 -3.12 28.41
CA SER A 259 7.40 -2.33 29.63
C SER A 259 8.14 -1.02 29.39
N GLU A 260 9.13 -1.02 28.47
CA GLU A 260 9.84 0.18 28.06
C GLU A 260 8.91 1.13 27.30
N ALA A 261 8.11 0.59 26.36
CA ALA A 261 7.11 1.36 25.62
C ALA A 261 6.02 1.93 26.54
N ALA A 262 5.57 1.15 27.53
CA ALA A 262 4.58 1.56 28.53
C ALA A 262 5.08 2.70 29.42
N ALA A 263 6.36 2.67 29.81
CA ALA A 263 6.98 3.73 30.58
C ALA A 263 7.01 5.04 29.78
N LEU A 264 7.40 4.98 28.50
CA LEU A 264 7.35 6.15 27.60
C LEU A 264 5.91 6.64 27.38
N ALA A 265 4.95 5.75 27.14
CA ALA A 265 3.55 6.10 26.98
C ALA A 265 2.99 6.84 28.20
N THR A 266 3.36 6.39 29.41
CA THR A 266 3.01 7.06 30.67
C THR A 266 3.62 8.47 30.75
N GLN A 267 4.92 8.62 30.46
CA GLN A 267 5.59 9.93 30.49
C GLN A 267 4.94 10.93 29.53
N TYR A 268 4.59 10.48 28.32
CA TYR A 268 3.94 11.36 27.35
C TYR A 268 2.49 11.68 27.71
N HIS A 269 1.74 10.74 28.28
CA HIS A 269 0.41 10.98 28.83
C HIS A 269 0.43 12.03 29.95
N GLU A 270 1.34 11.90 30.91
CA GLU A 270 1.51 12.87 32.00
C GLU A 270 1.90 14.25 31.48
N ALA A 271 2.81 14.32 30.50
CA ALA A 271 3.25 15.58 29.91
C ALA A 271 2.16 16.26 29.06
N ALA A 272 1.32 15.48 28.37
CA ALA A 272 0.25 16.01 27.52
C ALA A 272 -1.01 16.39 28.31
N GLY A 273 -1.19 15.84 29.51
CA GLY A 273 -2.37 16.09 30.35
C GLY A 273 -3.67 15.52 29.77
N ASN A 274 -3.59 14.52 28.89
CA ASN A 274 -4.74 13.87 28.27
C ASN A 274 -4.52 12.35 28.09
N ASP A 275 -5.62 11.61 27.92
CA ASP A 275 -5.59 10.14 27.86
C ASP A 275 -5.17 9.55 26.50
N GLU A 276 -5.00 10.36 25.45
CA GLU A 276 -4.94 9.86 24.07
C GLU A 276 -3.73 8.97 23.79
N VAL A 277 -2.57 9.26 24.40
CA VAL A 277 -1.38 8.42 24.27
C VAL A 277 -1.65 7.01 24.82
N LEU A 278 -2.16 6.91 26.05
CA LEU A 278 -2.40 5.62 26.70
C LEU A 278 -3.52 4.86 26.01
N VAL A 279 -4.63 5.53 25.68
CA VAL A 279 -5.77 4.93 24.99
C VAL A 279 -5.34 4.33 23.66
N SER A 280 -4.57 5.09 22.87
CA SER A 280 -4.10 4.65 21.56
C SER A 280 -3.05 3.53 21.66
N PHE A 281 -2.12 3.63 22.61
CA PHE A 281 -1.12 2.59 22.89
C PHE A 281 -1.79 1.25 23.25
N LEU A 282 -2.70 1.26 24.22
CA LEU A 282 -3.39 0.07 24.70
C LEU A 282 -4.38 -0.51 23.67
N SER A 283 -4.97 0.36 22.84
CA SER A 283 -5.83 -0.08 21.74
C SER A 283 -5.03 -0.78 20.62
N ALA A 284 -3.82 -0.31 20.33
CA ALA A 284 -2.99 -0.85 19.25
C ALA A 284 -2.04 -1.97 19.69
N ALA A 285 -1.73 -2.09 20.99
CA ALA A 285 -0.87 -3.15 21.51
C ALA A 285 -1.52 -4.53 21.37
N GLY A 286 -0.68 -5.53 21.05
CA GLY A 286 -1.04 -6.95 21.05
C GLY A 286 -1.02 -7.56 22.45
N TYR A 287 -1.48 -8.81 22.60
CA TYR A 287 -1.64 -9.51 23.88
C TYR A 287 -0.32 -9.99 24.52
N THR A 288 0.63 -9.10 24.76
CA THR A 288 1.98 -9.48 25.25
C THR A 288 2.16 -9.36 26.77
N ASP A 289 1.45 -8.46 27.46
CA ASP A 289 1.49 -8.31 28.92
C ASP A 289 0.17 -7.75 29.48
N LYS A 290 -0.75 -8.65 29.86
CA LYS A 290 -2.11 -8.28 30.30
C LYS A 290 -2.12 -7.57 31.66
N GLU A 291 -1.27 -7.95 32.59
CA GLU A 291 -1.26 -7.35 33.94
C GLU A 291 -0.76 -5.92 33.88
N GLN A 292 0.34 -5.69 33.17
CA GLN A 292 0.85 -4.33 32.98
C GLN A 292 -0.14 -3.49 32.17
N ALA A 293 -0.76 -4.03 31.12
CA ALA A 293 -1.78 -3.32 30.35
C ALA A 293 -2.96 -2.88 31.23
N ARG A 294 -3.48 -3.75 32.12
CA ARG A 294 -4.55 -3.40 33.07
C ARG A 294 -4.13 -2.28 34.02
N SER A 295 -2.92 -2.36 34.58
CA SER A 295 -2.37 -1.30 35.44
C SER A 295 -2.31 0.06 34.74
N LEU A 296 -1.99 0.07 33.43
CA LEU A 296 -2.02 1.30 32.64
C LEU A 296 -3.43 1.80 32.34
N VAL A 297 -4.39 0.89 32.12
CA VAL A 297 -5.80 1.26 31.90
C VAL A 297 -6.37 2.03 33.10
N GLU A 298 -5.98 1.66 34.33
CA GLU A 298 -6.42 2.37 35.54
C GLU A 298 -5.93 3.82 35.64
N LYS A 299 -4.91 4.21 34.86
CA LYS A 299 -4.42 5.59 34.81
C LYS A 299 -5.26 6.51 33.91
N ILE A 300 -6.14 5.95 33.09
CA ILE A 300 -7.01 6.71 32.18
C ILE A 300 -8.10 7.41 33.01
N ALA A 301 -8.18 8.73 32.87
CA ALA A 301 -9.14 9.54 33.62
C ALA A 301 -10.58 9.37 33.10
N ASP A 302 -10.74 9.23 31.78
CA ASP A 302 -12.03 9.01 31.14
C ASP A 302 -12.61 7.62 31.47
N PRO A 303 -13.75 7.55 32.19
CA PRO A 303 -14.32 6.29 32.64
C PRO A 303 -14.84 5.42 31.48
N GLU A 304 -15.37 6.01 30.41
CA GLU A 304 -15.90 5.26 29.26
C GLU A 304 -14.75 4.63 28.46
N LYS A 305 -13.67 5.39 28.22
CA LYS A 305 -12.47 4.87 27.55
C LYS A 305 -11.81 3.77 28.37
N ARG A 306 -11.73 3.95 29.69
CA ARG A 306 -11.21 2.96 30.63
C ARG A 306 -12.00 1.66 30.59
N GLU A 307 -13.34 1.73 30.69
CA GLU A 307 -14.20 0.55 30.67
C GLU A 307 -14.04 -0.25 29.37
N LYS A 308 -14.08 0.43 28.22
CA LYS A 308 -13.89 -0.20 26.90
C LYS A 308 -12.55 -0.91 26.77
N LEU A 309 -11.48 -0.34 27.33
CA LEU A 309 -10.17 -0.97 27.32
C LEU A 309 -10.07 -2.13 28.31
N LEU A 310 -10.68 -2.02 29.50
CA LEU A 310 -10.74 -3.14 30.43
C LEU A 310 -11.40 -4.36 29.79
N GLU A 311 -12.47 -4.19 29.00
CA GLU A 311 -13.10 -5.29 28.26
C GLU A 311 -12.14 -5.99 27.30
N LYS A 312 -11.32 -5.23 26.56
CA LYS A 312 -10.30 -5.78 25.66
C LYS A 312 -9.24 -6.60 26.42
N TRP A 313 -8.92 -6.18 27.64
CA TRP A 313 -7.84 -6.74 28.45
C TRP A 313 -8.33 -7.70 29.56
N LYS A 314 -9.60 -8.11 29.54
CA LYS A 314 -10.11 -9.27 30.31
C LYS A 314 -9.35 -10.56 29.92
#